data_AF-A0A7W8EED8-F1
#
_entry.id   AF-A0A7W8EED8-F1
#
_cell.length_a   1.000
_cell.length_b   1.000
_cell.length_c   1.000
_cell.angle_alpha   90.00
_cell.angle_beta   90.00
_cell.angle_gamma   90.00
#
_symmetry.space_group_name_H-M   'P 1'
#
loop_
_entity.id
_entity.type
_entity.pdbx_description
1 polymer ?
#
loop_
_entity_poly.entity_id
_entity_poly.type
_entity_poly.pdbx_seq_one_letter_code
_entity_poly.pdbx_strand_id
1 'polypeptide(L)' 'MAVLAATGDTATHKSDQDRLFVLRDSKDPDGPRLYFTEAEWEAFRLGMKDGEFDDLIQPIP' A
#
# COMPACT_ATOMS: atom_id res chain seq x y z
N MET A 1 -5.90 4.82 5.23
CA MET A 1 -5.48 3.41 5.43
C MET A 1 -6.65 2.64 6.00
N ALA A 2 -7.01 1.51 5.39
CA ALA A 2 -8.02 0.60 5.92
C ALA A 2 -7.45 -0.83 5.95
N VAL A 3 -7.92 -1.62 6.91
CA VAL A 3 -7.63 -3.05 7.01
C VAL A 3 -8.84 -3.77 6.47
N LEU A 4 -8.64 -4.58 5.43
CA LEU A 4 -9.73 -5.34 4.80
C LEU A 4 -9.40 -6.83 4.88
N ALA A 5 -10.42 -7.63 5.20
CA ALA A 5 -10.37 -9.06 4.92
C ALA A 5 -10.29 -9.24 3.41
N ALA A 6 -9.56 -10.26 2.95
CA ALA A 6 -9.33 -10.51 1.53
C ALA A 6 -10.60 -10.97 0.80
N THR A 7 -11.58 -10.08 0.62
CA THR A 7 -12.75 -10.32 -0.21
C THR A 7 -13.18 -9.02 -0.88
N GLY A 8 -12.91 -8.93 -2.18
CA GLY A 8 -13.55 -8.00 -3.11
C GLY A 8 -12.90 -6.64 -3.30
N ASP A 9 -11.72 -6.61 -3.94
CA ASP A 9 -11.42 -5.87 -5.19
C ASP A 9 -9.91 -6.07 -5.47
N THR A 10 -9.61 -6.57 -6.65
CA THR A 10 -8.77 -7.79 -6.83
C THR A 10 -7.26 -7.57 -6.73
N ALA A 11 -6.71 -7.70 -5.52
CA ALA A 11 -5.32 -8.10 -5.34
C ALA A 11 -5.14 -9.59 -5.70
N THR A 12 -5.48 -10.00 -6.94
CA THR A 12 -5.47 -11.41 -7.40
C THR A 12 -4.13 -12.09 -7.16
N HIS A 13 -3.03 -11.34 -7.25
CA HIS A 13 -1.67 -11.84 -7.01
C HIS A 13 -1.31 -11.99 -5.52
N LYS A 14 -2.25 -11.72 -4.62
CA LYS A 14 -2.10 -11.74 -3.15
C LYS A 14 -3.29 -12.43 -2.48
N SER A 15 -4.04 -13.24 -3.24
CA SER A 15 -5.29 -13.87 -2.81
C SER A 15 -5.14 -14.91 -1.70
N ASP A 16 -3.91 -15.38 -1.48
CA ASP A 16 -3.56 -16.41 -0.51
C ASP A 16 -3.38 -15.85 0.92
N GLN A 17 -3.56 -14.53 1.09
CA GLN A 17 -3.34 -13.82 2.34
C GLN A 17 -4.67 -13.60 3.08
N ASP A 18 -4.72 -13.92 4.37
CA ASP A 18 -5.92 -13.75 5.18
C ASP A 18 -6.34 -12.27 5.33
N ARG A 19 -5.37 -11.36 5.27
CA ARG A 19 -5.56 -9.93 5.50
C ARG A 19 -4.62 -9.10 4.63
N LEU A 20 -5.12 -7.96 4.18
CA LEU A 20 -4.33 -6.97 3.45
C LEU A 20 -4.44 -5.58 4.11
N PHE A 21 -3.36 -4.81 4.01
CA PHE A 21 -3.35 -3.37 4.26
C PHE A 21 -3.66 -2.64 2.97
N VAL A 22 -4.66 -1.75 3.00
CA VAL A 22 -5.11 -1.03 1.81
C VAL A 22 -4.91 0.47 1.98
N LEU A 23 -4.07 1.01 1.08
CA LEU A 23 -3.85 2.44 0.93
C LEU A 23 -4.73 2.95 -0.20
N ARG A 24 -5.40 4.07 0.07
CA ARG A 24 -6.26 4.78 -0.88
C ARG A 24 -6.00 6.27 -0.76
N ASP A 25 -6.19 7.00 -1.85
CA ASP A 25 -6.24 8.45 -1.77
C ASP A 25 -7.52 8.87 -1.04
N SER A 26 -7.38 9.76 -0.07
CA SER A 26 -8.54 10.36 0.61
C SER A 26 -9.26 11.39 -0.25
N LYS A 27 -8.55 12.04 -1.18
CA LYS A 27 -9.07 13.09 -2.08
C LYS A 27 -9.72 12.52 -3.33
N ASP A 28 -9.41 11.27 -3.67
CA ASP A 28 -10.04 10.50 -4.75
C ASP A 28 -10.52 9.14 -4.21
N PRO A 29 -11.68 9.08 -3.53
CA PRO A 29 -12.17 7.86 -2.89
C PRO A 29 -12.49 6.72 -3.86
N ASP A 30 -12.81 7.05 -5.11
CA ASP A 30 -13.11 6.11 -6.19
C ASP A 30 -11.86 5.75 -7.01
N GLY A 31 -10.73 6.39 -6.70
CA GLY A 31 -9.43 6.14 -7.31
C GLY A 31 -8.83 4.77 -6.96
N PRO A 32 -7.67 4.45 -7.57
CA PRO A 32 -7.03 3.15 -7.39
C PRO A 32 -6.60 2.90 -5.94
N ARG A 33 -6.63 1.63 -5.53
CA ARG A 33 -6.21 1.17 -4.21
C ARG A 33 -4.90 0.39 -4.32
N LEU A 34 -4.00 0.61 -3.38
CA LEU A 34 -2.75 -0.13 -3.21
C LEU A 34 -2.93 -1.17 -2.11
N TYR A 35 -2.53 -2.41 -2.40
CA TYR A 35 -2.72 -3.55 -1.50
C TYR A 35 -1.36 -4.10 -1.08
N PHE A 36 -1.18 -4.26 0.23
CA PHE A 36 0.03 -4.80 0.84
C PHE A 36 -0.32 -6.03 1.67
N THR A 37 0.49 -7.07 1.54
CA THR A 37 0.58 -8.12 2.56
C THR A 37 1.17 -7.55 3.85
N GLU A 38 1.07 -8.28 4.96
CA GLU A 38 1.70 -7.85 6.21
C GLU A 38 3.24 -7.71 6.07
N ALA A 39 3.88 -8.65 5.36
CA ALA A 39 5.31 -8.61 5.11
C ALA A 39 5.73 -7.41 4.24
N GLU A 40 4.99 -7.12 3.16
CA GLU A 40 5.26 -5.95 2.31
C GLU A 40 5.02 -4.64 3.06
N TRP A 41 4.01 -4.59 3.93
CA TRP A 41 3.72 -3.40 4.73
C TRP A 41 4.86 -3.09 5.72
N GLU A 42 5.40 -4.10 6.40
CA GLU A 42 6.56 -3.89 7.28
C GLU A 42 7.81 -3.52 6.50
N ALA A 43 8.06 -4.14 5.34
CA ALA A 43 9.17 -3.77 4.47
C ALA A 43 9.05 -2.31 4.01
N PHE A 44 7.86 -1.89 3.59
CA PHE A 44 7.58 -0.50 3.21
C PHE A 44 7.84 0.48 4.37
N ARG A 45 7.35 0.15 5.57
CA ARG A 45 7.54 1.01 6.76
C ARG A 45 9.01 1.12 7.17
N LEU A 46 9.78 0.05 7.02
CA LEU A 46 11.21 0.04 7.29
C LEU A 46 11.97 0.89 6.25
N GLY A 47 11.69 0.71 4.96
CA GLY A 47 12.29 1.53 3.90
C GLY A 47 11.97 3.03 4.05
N MET A 48 10.74 3.37 4.49
CA MET A 48 10.40 4.75 4.84
C MET A 48 11.24 5.30 5.99
N LYS A 49 11.53 4.49 7.01
CA LYS A 49 12.36 4.90 8.14
C LYS A 49 13.84 5.05 7.74
N ASP A 50 14.30 4.21 6.81
CA ASP A 50 15.68 4.17 6.37
C ASP A 50 15.98 5.19 5.25
N GLY A 51 14.99 5.98 4.82
CA GLY A 51 15.14 7.04 3.82
C GLY A 51 15.22 6.54 2.38
N GLU A 52 14.80 5.31 2.11
CA GLU A 52 14.90 4.68 0.77
C GLU A 52 14.14 5.45 -0.33
N PHE A 53 13.16 6.27 0.06
CA PHE A 53 12.30 7.02 -0.85
C PHE A 53 12.67 8.51 -0.98
N ASP A 54 13.69 8.99 -0.27
CA ASP A 54 14.02 10.42 -0.22
C ASP A 54 14.44 10.98 -1.59
N ASP A 55 15.13 10.16 -2.39
CA ASP A 55 15.56 10.51 -3.75
C ASP A 55 14.42 10.48 -4.79
N LEU A 56 13.27 9.92 -4.44
CA LEU A 56 12.08 9.89 -5.30
C LEU A 56 11.29 11.20 -5.25
N ILE A 57 11.55 12.04 -4.26
CA ILE A 57 11.02 13.39 -4.18
C ILE A 57 11.90 14.31 -5.03
N GLN A 58 11.85 14.10 -6.35
CA GLN A 58 12.35 15.11 -7.27
C GLN A 58 11.51 16.38 -7.03
N PRO A 59 12.11 17.57 -6.88
CA PRO A 59 11.34 18.80 -6.81
C PRO A 59 10.51 18.90 -8.09
N ILE A 60 9.19 18.92 -7.93
CA ILE A 60 8.25 19.18 -9.02
C ILE A 60 8.54 20.62 -9.46
N PRO A 61 8.97 20.88 -10.71
CA PRO A 61 9.13 22.26 -11.19
C PRO A 61 7.79 23.00 -11.21
#